data_AF-X1I9X8-F1
#
_entry.id   AF-X1I9X8-F1
#
_cell.length_a   1.000
_cell.length_b   1.000
_cell.length_c   1.000
_cell.angle_alpha   90.00
_cell.angle_beta   90.00
_cell.angle_gamma   90.00
#
_symmetry.space_group_name_H-M   'P 1'
#
loop_
_entity.id
_entity.type
_entity.pdbx_description
1 polymer ?
#
loop_
_entity_poly.entity_id
_entity_poly.type
_entity_poly.pdbx_seq_one_letter_code
_entity_poly.pdbx_strand_id
1 'polypeptide(L)'
;MQIKEGTIIDLEGKKLYTYHLDSKTDRMERIILYEFMPQGDFLFPQITIARQGEFEKEVLKLKEVALYRFGKEHRLTQQGKFDSQSIYLNDQLSQKEREWKRNDELSLNRISQKIREEKARENPSSEEIKELGIEFHGRTAMPLATLLFALIAVPLGITMKR
;
A
#
# COMPACT_ATOMS: atom_id res chain seq x y z
N MET A 1 3.79 13.52 16.29
CA MET A 1 2.88 13.23 15.14
C MET A 1 1.66 14.13 15.31
N GLN A 2 1.29 14.95 14.32
CA GLN A 2 0.12 15.84 14.44
C GLN A 2 -1.13 15.11 13.95
N ILE A 3 -2.00 14.72 14.89
CA ILE A 3 -3.30 14.14 14.58
C ILE A 3 -4.32 15.27 14.49
N LYS A 4 -5.21 15.20 13.50
CA LYS A 4 -6.29 16.16 13.33
C LYS A 4 -7.62 15.43 13.32
N GLU A 5 -8.59 16.05 13.98
CA GLU A 5 -9.98 15.62 13.96
C GLU A 5 -10.50 15.49 12.52
N GLY A 6 -11.28 14.44 12.25
CA GLY A 6 -11.91 14.22 10.94
C GLY A 6 -10.92 13.92 9.82
N THR A 7 -9.65 13.66 10.12
CA THR A 7 -8.60 13.39 9.13
C THR A 7 -8.19 11.92 9.17
N ILE A 8 -7.96 11.34 8.00
CA ILE A 8 -7.36 10.00 7.87
C ILE A 8 -5.84 10.15 7.87
N ILE A 9 -5.18 9.42 8.75
CA ILE A 9 -3.72 9.45 8.93
C ILE A 9 -3.16 8.07 8.61
N ASP A 10 -2.04 8.03 7.88
CA ASP A 10 -1.33 6.80 7.58
C ASP A 10 -0.27 6.53 8.65
N LEU A 11 -0.37 5.36 9.28
CA LEU A 11 0.48 4.85 10.35
C LEU A 11 1.10 3.52 9.90
N GLU A 12 2.13 3.60 9.07
CA GLU A 12 2.88 2.43 8.56
C GLU A 12 1.98 1.29 8.06
N GLY A 13 1.11 1.60 7.09
CA GLY A 13 0.20 0.61 6.50
C GLY A 13 -1.14 0.47 7.21
N LYS A 14 -1.31 1.15 8.35
CA LYS A 14 -2.58 1.26 9.06
C LYS A 14 -3.18 2.65 8.84
N LYS A 15 -4.41 2.73 8.34
CA LYS A 15 -5.11 4.02 8.18
C LYS A 15 -5.98 4.28 9.40
N LEU A 16 -5.63 5.30 10.17
CA LEU A 16 -6.34 5.71 11.37
C LEU A 16 -7.26 6.90 11.06
N TYR A 17 -8.51 6.81 11.49
CA TYR A 17 -9.47 7.90 11.51
C TYR A 17 -9.99 8.08 12.94
N THR A 18 -10.15 9.33 13.37
CA THR A 18 -10.81 9.67 14.62
C THR A 18 -11.81 10.79 14.40
N TYR A 19 -13.01 10.63 14.97
CA TYR A 19 -14.06 11.62 14.80
C TYR A 19 -13.90 12.82 15.72
N HIS A 20 -13.37 12.64 16.94
CA HIS A 20 -13.06 13.73 17.87
C HIS A 20 -11.68 13.56 18.49
N LEU A 21 -10.95 14.65 18.60
CA LEU A 21 -9.65 14.70 19.26
C LEU A 21 -9.62 15.82 20.30
N ASP A 22 -9.49 15.46 21.58
CA ASP A 22 -9.26 16.43 22.64
C ASP A 22 -7.82 16.94 22.56
N SER A 23 -7.67 18.23 22.24
CA SER A 23 -6.37 18.89 22.05
C SER A 23 -5.57 19.08 23.34
N LYS A 24 -6.19 18.87 24.52
CA LYS A 24 -5.53 19.02 25.83
C LYS A 24 -5.03 17.69 26.37
N THR A 25 -5.72 16.60 26.08
CA THR A 25 -5.41 15.27 26.63
C THR A 25 -4.95 14.27 25.58
N ASP A 26 -4.88 14.67 24.30
CA ASP A 26 -4.61 13.79 23.15
C ASP A 26 -5.50 12.53 23.11
N ARG A 27 -6.72 12.67 23.65
CA ARG A 27 -7.71 11.60 23.69
C ARG A 27 -8.55 11.63 22.43
N MET A 28 -8.65 10.49 21.80
CA MET A 28 -9.44 10.28 20.61
C MET A 28 -10.74 9.56 20.96
N GLU A 29 -11.82 9.96 20.30
CA GLU A 29 -13.10 9.27 20.38
C GLU A 29 -13.59 8.84 19.01
N ARG A 30 -14.35 7.74 18.98
CA ARG A 30 -14.89 7.11 17.77
C ARG A 30 -13.80 6.93 16.71
N ILE A 31 -12.96 5.95 16.98
CA ILE A 31 -11.77 5.63 16.21
C ILE A 31 -12.11 4.50 15.25
N ILE A 32 -11.66 4.63 14.01
CA ILE A 32 -11.69 3.57 13.01
C ILE A 32 -10.28 3.38 12.52
N LEU A 33 -9.81 2.14 12.56
CA LEU A 33 -8.52 1.73 12.05
C LEU A 33 -8.71 0.70 10.95
N TYR A 34 -8.09 0.96 9.81
CA TYR A 34 -8.02 0.04 8.68
C TYR A 34 -6.61 -0.54 8.60
N GLU A 35 -6.52 -1.87 8.64
CA GLU A 35 -5.26 -2.58 8.49
C GLU A 35 -5.31 -3.44 7.22
N PHE A 36 -4.48 -3.09 6.25
CA PHE A 36 -4.33 -3.86 5.02
C PHE A 36 -3.26 -4.92 5.25
N MET A 37 -3.66 -6.18 5.40
CA MET A 37 -2.71 -7.25 5.63
C MET A 37 -1.94 -7.57 4.34
N PRO A 38 -0.61 -7.67 4.38
CA PRO A 38 0.20 -7.93 3.18
C PRO A 38 0.14 -9.40 2.70
N GLN A 39 -0.59 -10.29 3.37
CA GLN A 39 -0.65 -11.72 3.04
C GLN A 39 -2.06 -12.17 2.68
N GLY A 40 -2.26 -12.52 1.41
CA GLY A 40 -3.46 -13.15 0.84
C GLY A 40 -4.23 -12.25 -0.13
N ASP A 41 -5.17 -12.83 -0.89
CA ASP A 41 -6.11 -12.13 -1.80
C ASP A 41 -7.12 -11.23 -1.06
N PHE A 42 -6.73 -10.62 0.07
CA PHE A 42 -7.59 -9.79 0.88
C PHE A 42 -7.62 -8.39 0.28
N LEU A 43 -8.52 -8.19 -0.69
CA LEU A 43 -8.86 -6.87 -1.23
C LEU A 43 -9.46 -5.93 -0.16
N PHE A 44 -9.91 -6.49 0.97
CA PHE A 44 -10.58 -5.74 2.03
C PHE A 44 -9.72 -5.66 3.30
N PRO A 45 -9.62 -4.47 3.93
CA PRO A 45 -8.89 -4.30 5.18
C PRO A 45 -9.59 -5.00 6.34
N GLN A 46 -8.81 -5.36 7.35
CA GLN A 46 -9.35 -5.57 8.69
C GLN A 46 -9.79 -4.21 9.24
N ILE A 47 -10.99 -4.15 9.80
CA ILE A 47 -11.57 -2.93 10.37
C ILE A 47 -11.64 -3.08 11.88
N THR A 48 -10.99 -2.18 12.60
CA THR A 48 -11.06 -2.09 14.06
C THR A 48 -11.75 -0.78 14.42
N ILE A 49 -12.86 -0.87 15.15
CA ILE A 49 -13.63 0.27 15.64
C ILE A 49 -13.42 0.34 17.15
N ALA A 50 -13.08 1.51 17.68
CA ALA A 50 -12.92 1.70 19.12
C ALA A 50 -13.64 2.97 19.58
N ARG A 51 -14.18 2.94 20.79
CA ARG A 51 -14.88 4.10 21.35
C ARG A 51 -13.90 5.19 21.78
N GLN A 52 -12.81 4.80 22.42
CA GLN A 52 -11.79 5.70 22.95
C GLN A 52 -10.40 5.19 22.61
N GLY A 53 -9.45 6.11 22.53
CA GLY A 53 -8.05 5.75 22.40
C GLY A 53 -7.11 6.90 22.72
N GLU A 54 -5.88 6.52 23.05
CA GLU A 54 -4.83 7.44 23.45
C GLU A 54 -3.49 6.92 22.94
N PHE A 55 -2.61 7.84 22.54
CA PHE A 55 -1.23 7.51 22.19
C PHE A 55 -0.38 7.58 23.45
N GLU A 56 0.23 6.45 23.82
CA GLU A 56 1.27 6.39 24.83
C GLU A 56 2.59 6.01 24.14
N LYS A 57 3.45 7.02 23.90
CA LYS A 57 4.72 6.86 23.17
C LYS A 57 4.49 6.31 21.75
N GLU A 58 4.79 5.04 21.51
CA GLU A 58 4.66 4.35 20.21
C GLU A 58 3.54 3.29 20.22
N VAL A 59 2.69 3.33 21.25
CA VAL A 59 1.57 2.40 21.42
C VAL A 59 0.27 3.18 21.37
N LEU A 60 -0.60 2.78 20.45
CA LEU A 60 -1.98 3.23 20.42
C LEU A 60 -2.82 2.29 21.30
N LYS A 61 -3.29 2.81 22.43
CA LYS A 61 -4.22 2.07 23.30
C LYS A 61 -5.65 2.40 22.90
N LEU A 62 -6.44 1.37 22.66
CA LEU A 62 -7.85 1.46 22.28
C LEU A 62 -8.71 0.80 23.35
N LYS A 63 -9.89 1.36 23.61
CA LYS A 63 -10.89 0.83 24.56
C LYS A 63 -12.24 0.62 23.88
N GLU A 64 -12.98 -0.38 24.37
CA GLU A 64 -14.27 -0.82 23.81
C GLU A 64 -14.16 -1.08 22.30
N VAL A 65 -13.38 -2.09 21.97
CA VAL A 65 -12.94 -2.38 20.61
C VAL A 65 -13.81 -3.45 19.96
N ALA A 66 -14.25 -3.20 18.73
CA ALA A 66 -14.88 -4.17 17.86
C ALA A 66 -14.02 -4.38 16.62
N LEU A 67 -13.61 -5.62 16.38
CA LEU A 67 -12.76 -6.02 15.26
C LEU A 67 -13.58 -6.81 14.25
N TYR A 68 -13.39 -6.50 12.96
CA TYR A 68 -14.04 -7.15 11.83
C TYR A 68 -12.99 -7.53 10.79
N ARG A 69 -12.98 -8.81 10.40
CA ARG A 69 -12.14 -9.33 9.33
C ARG A 69 -13.01 -9.89 8.22
N PHE A 70 -12.66 -9.53 7.00
CA PHE A 70 -13.35 -9.97 5.80
C PHE A 70 -12.46 -10.97 5.05
N GLY A 71 -13.08 -12.00 4.49
CA GLY A 71 -12.44 -13.02 3.68
C GLY A 71 -12.60 -12.78 2.19
N LYS A 72 -12.37 -13.85 1.41
CA LYS A 72 -12.70 -13.87 -0.02
C LYS A 72 -14.19 -13.58 -0.22
N GLU A 73 -14.53 -12.93 -1.33
CA GLU A 73 -15.91 -12.56 -1.70
C GLU A 73 -16.62 -11.60 -0.72
N HIS A 74 -15.87 -10.77 0.02
CA HIS A 74 -16.42 -9.73 0.90
C HIS A 74 -17.22 -10.27 2.11
N ARG A 75 -17.09 -11.57 2.42
CA ARG A 75 -17.80 -12.17 3.56
C ARG A 75 -17.08 -11.89 4.87
N LEU A 76 -17.82 -11.52 5.90
CA LEU A 76 -17.27 -11.41 7.26
C LEU A 76 -16.83 -12.79 7.74
N THR A 77 -15.53 -12.96 7.98
CA THR A 77 -14.94 -14.23 8.42
C THR A 77 -14.66 -14.26 9.90
N GLN A 78 -14.37 -13.11 10.51
CA GLN A 78 -14.10 -13.01 11.94
C GLN A 78 -14.68 -11.70 12.49
N GLN A 79 -15.27 -11.81 13.68
CA GLN A 79 -15.61 -10.65 14.50
C GLN A 79 -15.21 -10.89 15.95
N GLY A 80 -14.80 -9.84 16.64
CA GLY A 80 -14.42 -9.90 18.05
C GLY A 80 -14.74 -8.60 18.77
N LYS A 81 -15.03 -8.68 20.07
CA LYS A 81 -15.16 -7.52 20.95
C LYS A 81 -14.17 -7.65 22.10
N PHE A 82 -13.47 -6.57 22.39
CA PHE A 82 -12.43 -6.51 23.42
C PHE A 82 -12.61 -5.26 24.27
N ASP A 83 -12.37 -5.38 25.57
CA ASP A 83 -12.42 -4.22 26.46
C ASP A 83 -11.28 -3.24 26.16
N SER A 84 -10.11 -3.77 25.78
CA SER A 84 -8.92 -3.00 25.45
C SER A 84 -8.08 -3.72 24.39
N GLN A 85 -7.42 -2.95 23.52
CA GLN A 85 -6.44 -3.42 22.56
C GLN A 85 -5.25 -2.45 22.51
N SER A 86 -4.03 -2.98 22.48
CA SER A 86 -2.81 -2.18 22.29
C SER A 86 -2.24 -2.45 20.90
N ILE A 87 -1.96 -1.39 20.16
CA ILE A 87 -1.39 -1.47 18.81
C ILE A 87 0.00 -0.82 18.84
N TYR A 88 1.01 -1.64 18.60
CA TYR A 88 2.39 -1.19 18.50
C TYR A 88 2.64 -0.68 17.08
N LEU A 89 3.08 0.58 16.98
CA LEU A 89 3.30 1.22 15.68
C LEU A 89 4.65 0.86 15.06
N ASN A 90 5.61 0.38 15.87
CA ASN A 90 7.02 0.30 15.49
C ASN A 90 7.52 -1.11 15.15
N ASP A 91 6.63 -2.08 14.91
CA ASP A 91 7.03 -3.48 14.77
C ASP A 91 6.84 -4.01 13.33
N GLN A 92 7.96 -4.12 12.61
CA GLN A 92 8.25 -5.10 11.55
C GLN A 92 7.43 -5.05 10.23
N LEU A 93 6.30 -4.34 10.16
CA LEU A 93 5.50 -4.23 8.93
C LEU A 93 6.19 -3.36 7.86
N SER A 94 6.85 -2.27 8.27
CA SER A 94 7.53 -1.31 7.37
C SER A 94 8.63 -1.97 6.50
N GLN A 95 9.29 -3.03 6.99
CA GLN A 95 10.30 -3.75 6.20
C GLN A 95 9.66 -4.67 5.15
N LYS A 96 8.56 -5.34 5.51
CA LYS A 96 7.83 -6.25 4.63
C LYS A 96 7.04 -5.50 3.54
N GLU A 97 6.52 -4.32 3.85
CA GLU A 97 5.87 -3.42 2.88
C GLU A 97 6.88 -2.79 1.91
N ARG A 98 8.09 -2.45 2.39
CA ARG A 98 9.19 -2.01 1.50
C ARG A 98 9.66 -3.15 0.60
N GLU A 99 9.77 -4.37 1.12
CA GLU A 99 10.03 -5.55 0.29
C GLU A 99 8.92 -5.81 -0.72
N TRP A 100 7.65 -5.58 -0.36
CA TRP A 100 6.51 -5.72 -1.28
C TRP A 100 6.51 -4.68 -2.40
N LYS A 101 6.63 -3.37 -2.09
CA LYS A 101 6.75 -2.34 -3.13
C LYS A 101 7.94 -2.60 -4.07
N ARG A 102 9.04 -3.12 -3.53
CA ARG A 102 10.19 -3.56 -4.32
C ARG A 102 9.92 -4.82 -5.15
N ASN A 103 9.01 -5.69 -4.71
CA ASN A 103 8.57 -6.89 -5.46
C ASN A 103 7.52 -6.57 -6.54
N ASP A 104 6.66 -5.56 -6.34
CA ASP A 104 5.71 -5.06 -7.34
C ASP A 104 6.42 -4.31 -8.49
N GLU A 105 7.59 -3.73 -8.23
CA GLU A 105 8.51 -3.31 -9.29
C GLU A 105 9.17 -4.52 -9.96
N LEU A 106 8.42 -5.25 -10.78
CA LEU A 106 8.93 -6.41 -11.51
C LEU A 106 10.16 -6.03 -12.34
N SER A 107 11.32 -6.59 -12.05
CA SER A 107 12.48 -6.40 -12.91
C SER A 107 12.18 -6.90 -14.32
N LEU A 108 12.83 -6.33 -15.35
CA LEU A 108 12.66 -6.76 -16.76
C LEU A 108 12.82 -8.28 -16.93
N ASN A 109 13.71 -8.89 -16.14
CA ASN A 109 13.92 -10.34 -16.12
C ASN A 109 12.69 -11.10 -15.58
N ARG A 110 12.01 -10.56 -14.55
CA ARG A 110 10.78 -11.16 -14.01
C ARG A 110 9.60 -11.02 -14.96
N ILE A 111 9.46 -9.87 -15.64
CA ILE A 111 8.42 -9.67 -16.66
C ILE A 111 8.62 -10.68 -17.80
N SER A 112 9.85 -10.80 -18.30
CA SER A 112 10.14 -11.76 -19.38
C SER A 112 9.96 -13.23 -18.95
N GLN A 113 10.25 -13.56 -17.68
CA GLN A 113 9.96 -14.87 -17.11
C GLN A 113 8.45 -15.14 -17.04
N LYS A 114 7.65 -14.20 -16.53
CA LYS A 114 6.18 -14.34 -16.48
C LYS A 114 5.56 -14.51 -17.87
N ILE A 115 6.04 -13.79 -18.89
CA ILE A 115 5.58 -13.97 -20.27
C ILE A 115 5.85 -15.41 -20.76
N ARG A 116 7.00 -15.99 -20.41
CA ARG A 116 7.34 -17.38 -20.78
C ARG A 116 6.46 -18.38 -20.05
N GLU A 117 6.24 -18.16 -18.75
CA GLU A 117 5.39 -19.02 -17.92
C GLU A 117 3.94 -18.99 -18.43
N GLU A 118 3.38 -17.81 -18.72
CA GLU A 118 2.01 -17.67 -19.23
C GLU A 118 1.84 -18.34 -20.60
N LYS A 119 2.83 -18.20 -21.49
CA LYS A 119 2.84 -18.89 -22.79
C LYS A 119 2.94 -20.41 -22.67
N ALA A 120 3.50 -20.92 -21.57
CA ALA A 120 3.69 -22.35 -21.33
C ALA A 120 2.51 -23.00 -20.60
N ARG A 121 1.50 -22.23 -20.17
CA ARG A 121 0.28 -22.76 -19.55
C ARG A 121 -0.56 -23.54 -20.57
N GLU A 122 -1.32 -24.51 -20.07
CA GLU A 122 -2.24 -25.34 -20.86
C GLU A 122 -3.31 -24.50 -21.59
N ASN A 123 -3.73 -23.38 -20.99
CA ASN A 123 -4.64 -22.41 -21.58
C ASN A 123 -4.06 -20.99 -21.44
N PRO A 124 -3.21 -20.54 -22.40
CA PRO A 124 -2.50 -19.27 -22.28
C PRO A 124 -3.44 -18.08 -22.47
N SER A 125 -3.39 -17.11 -21.54
CA SER A 125 -4.13 -15.86 -21.66
C SER A 125 -3.43 -14.91 -22.63
N SER A 126 -4.02 -14.74 -23.82
CA SER A 126 -3.50 -13.80 -24.84
C SER A 126 -3.53 -12.34 -24.36
N GLU A 127 -4.50 -12.00 -23.51
CA GLU A 127 -4.65 -10.67 -22.92
C GLU A 127 -3.56 -10.39 -21.89
N GLU A 128 -3.28 -11.34 -21.00
CA GLU A 128 -2.23 -11.22 -19.97
C GLU A 128 -0.83 -11.16 -20.62
N ILE A 129 -0.58 -11.98 -21.65
CA ILE A 129 0.68 -11.92 -22.43
C ILE A 129 0.87 -10.55 -23.08
N LYS A 130 -0.21 -9.96 -23.61
CA LYS A 130 -0.18 -8.65 -24.25
C LYS A 130 0.12 -7.55 -23.23
N GLU A 131 -0.54 -7.59 -22.07
CA GLU A 131 -0.33 -6.62 -21.00
C GLU A 131 1.11 -6.65 -20.48
N LEU A 132 1.63 -7.84 -20.17
CA LEU A 132 3.04 -8.03 -19.77
C LEU A 132 4.02 -7.57 -20.87
N GLY A 133 3.67 -7.78 -22.14
CA GLY A 133 4.46 -7.31 -23.28
C GLY A 133 4.51 -5.79 -23.37
N ILE A 134 3.38 -5.11 -23.17
CA ILE A 134 3.31 -3.63 -23.13
C ILE A 134 4.20 -3.11 -21.99
N GLU A 135 4.12 -3.71 -20.81
CA GLU A 135 4.94 -3.30 -19.66
C GLU A 135 6.44 -3.49 -19.93
N PHE A 136 6.84 -4.64 -20.47
CA PHE A 136 8.23 -4.91 -20.84
C PHE A 136 8.77 -3.86 -21.82
N HIS A 137 8.02 -3.61 -22.92
CA HIS A 137 8.41 -2.63 -23.91
C HIS A 137 8.47 -1.21 -23.34
N GLY A 138 7.48 -0.82 -22.53
CA GLY A 138 7.47 0.48 -21.86
C GLY A 138 8.72 0.72 -21.01
N ARG A 139 9.10 -0.24 -20.17
CA ARG A 139 10.30 -0.14 -19.32
C ARG A 139 11.60 -0.10 -20.14
N THR A 140 11.68 -0.82 -21.27
CA THR A 140 12.85 -0.73 -22.18
C THR A 140 12.89 0.55 -23.01
N ALA A 141 11.72 1.14 -23.32
CA ALA A 141 11.62 2.34 -24.12
C ALA A 141 12.07 3.59 -23.35
N MET A 142 11.89 3.65 -22.03
CA MET A 142 12.30 4.78 -21.19
C MET A 142 13.79 5.16 -21.34
N PRO A 143 14.77 4.26 -21.15
CA PRO A 143 16.18 4.60 -21.35
C PRO A 143 16.50 4.92 -22.81
N LEU A 144 15.87 4.24 -23.78
CA LEU A 144 16.08 4.53 -25.20
C LEU A 144 15.55 5.91 -25.61
N ALA A 145 14.37 6.28 -25.13
CA ALA A 145 13.79 7.61 -25.33
C ALA A 145 14.70 8.69 -24.72
N THR A 146 15.27 8.43 -23.55
CA THR A 146 16.24 9.33 -22.91
C THR A 146 17.48 9.55 -23.79
N LEU A 147 18.00 8.48 -24.42
CA LEU A 147 19.12 8.58 -25.36
C LEU A 147 18.73 9.39 -26.60
N LEU A 148 17.55 9.16 -27.17
CA LEU A 148 17.05 9.92 -28.32
C LEU A 148 16.87 11.40 -27.98
N PHE A 149 16.32 11.72 -26.81
CA PHE A 149 16.20 13.09 -26.35
C PHE A 149 17.57 13.75 -26.18
N ALA A 150 18.57 13.04 -25.65
CA ALA A 150 19.93 13.57 -25.56
C ALA A 150 20.50 13.86 -26.96
N LEU A 151 20.32 12.94 -27.91
CA LEU A 151 20.78 13.11 -29.30
C LEU A 151 20.13 14.29 -30.02
N ILE A 152 18.87 14.62 -29.69
CA ILE A 152 18.16 15.77 -30.27
C ILE A 152 18.51 17.06 -29.52
N ALA A 153 18.53 17.02 -28.19
CA ALA A 153 18.72 18.20 -27.35
C ALA A 153 20.14 18.76 -27.41
N VAL A 154 21.17 17.91 -27.54
CA VAL A 154 22.58 18.36 -27.62
C VAL A 154 22.83 19.25 -28.85
N PRO A 155 22.54 18.84 -30.09
CA PRO A 155 22.76 19.68 -31.26
C PRO A 155 21.86 20.92 -31.24
N LEU A 156 20.60 20.80 -30.81
CA LEU A 156 19.72 21.97 -30.64
C LEU A 156 20.28 22.98 -29.63
N GLY A 157 20.80 22.52 -28.49
CA GLY A 157 21.41 23.37 -27.49
C GLY A 157 22.69 24.07 -27.97
N ILE A 158 23.46 23.41 -28.86
CA ILE A 158 24.65 24.00 -29.49
C ILE A 158 24.24 25.03 -30.54
N THR A 159 23.24 24.75 -31.38
CA THR A 159 22.81 25.67 -32.45
C THR A 159 22.05 26.90 -31.94
N MET A 160 21.35 26.79 -30.81
CA MET A 160 20.65 27.93 -30.17
C MET A 160 21.58 28.92 -29.47
N LYS A 161 22.87 28.61 -29.29
CA LYS A 161 23.84 29.48 -28.60
C LYS A 161 24.53 30.50 -29.54
N ARG A 162 23.81 30.98 -30.56
CA ARG A 162 24.21 32.09 -31.43
C ARG A 162 23.34 33.31 -31.18
#